data_AF-X1GBF0-F1
#
_entry.id   AF-X1GBF0-F1
#
_cell.length_a   1.000
_cell.length_b   1.000
_cell.length_c   1.000
_cell.angle_alpha   90.00
_cell.angle_beta   90.00
_cell.angle_gamma   90.00
#
_symmetry.space_group_name_H-M   'P 1'
#
loop_
_entity.id
_entity.type
_entity.pdbx_description
1 polymer ?
#
loop_
_entity_poly.entity_id
_entity_poly.type
_entity_poly.pdbx_seq_one_letter_code
_entity_poly.pdbx_strand_id
1 'polypeptide(L)' 'METSLGLFLFSAVGISLTGVMLPGPLTAATIAKGYGDKNAGALIAVGHAVIEIPLIAAIYLGL' A
#
# COMPACT_ATOMS: atom_id res chain seq x y z
N MET A 1 -16.81 0.02 -30.97
CA MET A 1 -16.13 -1.19 -30.47
C MET A 1 -16.60 -1.37 -29.03
N GLU A 2 -17.60 -2.21 -28.81
CA GLU A 2 -18.09 -2.52 -27.46
C GLU A 2 -16.95 -3.18 -26.70
N THR A 3 -16.33 -2.45 -25.77
CA THR A 3 -15.30 -3.04 -24.92
C THR A 3 -16.02 -3.91 -23.92
N SER A 4 -15.83 -5.23 -23.96
CA SER A 4 -16.49 -6.11 -22.99
C SER A 4 -16.03 -5.73 -21.59
N LEU A 5 -16.97 -5.62 -20.64
CA LEU A 5 -16.66 -5.28 -19.25
C LEU A 5 -15.55 -6.19 -18.68
N GLY A 6 -15.54 -7.48 -19.08
CA GLY A 6 -14.49 -8.42 -18.69
C GLY A 6 -13.09 -8.04 -19.20
N LEU A 7 -12.97 -7.56 -20.43
CA LEU A 7 -11.70 -7.06 -20.98
C LEU A 7 -11.21 -5.81 -20.24
N PHE A 8 -12.13 -4.91 -19.88
CA PHE A 8 -11.82 -3.73 -19.07
C PHE A 8 -11.34 -4.10 -17.67
N LEU A 9 -12.04 -5.00 -16.96
CA LEU A 9 -11.64 -5.41 -15.62
C LEU A 9 -10.31 -6.15 -15.64
N PHE A 10 -10.08 -7.00 -16.64
CA PHE A 10 -8.81 -7.70 -16.80
C PHE A 10 -7.64 -6.74 -17.03
N SER A 11 -7.81 -5.73 -17.88
CA SER A 11 -6.78 -4.72 -18.10
C SER A 11 -6.57 -3.82 -16.88
N ALA A 12 -7.65 -3.43 -16.18
CA ALA A 12 -7.57 -2.66 -14.95
C ALA A 12 -6.78 -3.42 -13.87
N VAL A 13 -7.09 -4.71 -13.66
CA VAL A 13 -6.32 -5.56 -12.73
C VAL A 13 -4.87 -5.65 -13.17
N GLY A 14 -4.59 -5.94 -14.44
CA GLY A 14 -3.22 -6.07 -14.95
C GLY A 14 -2.38 -4.80 -14.75
N ILE A 15 -2.94 -3.64 -15.09
CA ILE A 15 -2.27 -2.34 -14.92
C ILE A 15 -2.07 -2.03 -13.43
N SER A 16 -3.11 -2.19 -12.60
CA SER A 16 -3.02 -1.91 -11.16
C SER A 16 -2.06 -2.85 -10.43
N LEU A 17 -1.92 -4.10 -10.87
CA LEU A 17 -0.99 -5.07 -10.27
C LEU A 17 0.46 -4.59 -10.35
N THR A 18 0.84 -3.93 -11.46
CA THR A 18 2.20 -3.41 -11.63
C THR A 18 2.53 -2.34 -10.58
N GLY A 19 1.56 -1.49 -10.25
CA GLY A 19 1.72 -0.44 -9.24
C GLY A 19 1.77 -1.00 -7.81
N VAL A 20 0.90 -1.97 -7.49
CA VAL A 20 0.83 -2.57 -6.14
C VAL A 20 2.06 -3.43 -5.81
N MET A 21 2.66 -4.09 -6.81
CA MET A 21 3.80 -4.99 -6.59
C MET A 21 5.15 -4.28 -6.53
N LEU A 22 5.25 -3.03 -6.99
CA LEU A 22 6.49 -2.25 -6.85
C LEU A 22 6.73 -1.94 -5.37
N PRO A 23 7.89 -2.30 -4.80
CA PRO A 23 8.16 -2.07 -3.39
C PRO A 23 8.21 -0.56 -3.12
N GLY A 24 7.17 -0.08 -2.43
CA GLY A 24 7.10 1.31 -2.00
C GLY A 24 8.12 1.66 -0.90
N PRO A 25 8.20 2.95 -0.50
CA PRO A 25 9.14 3.41 0.52
C PRO A 25 9.05 2.65 1.84
N LEU A 26 7.83 2.31 2.29
CA LEU A 26 7.61 1.56 3.53
C LEU A 26 8.16 0.14 3.45
N THR A 27 7.91 -0.55 2.33
CA THR A 27 8.45 -1.90 2.06
C THR A 27 9.97 -1.86 1.98
N ALA A 28 10.55 -0.89 1.25
CA ALA A 28 11.99 -0.72 1.12
C ALA A 28 12.66 -0.44 2.48
N ALA A 29 12.08 0.45 3.30
CA ALA A 29 12.59 0.76 4.64
C ALA A 29 12.49 -0.44 5.58
N THR A 30 11.39 -1.20 5.53
CA THR A 30 11.18 -2.39 6.36
C THR A 30 12.18 -3.49 6.02
N ILE A 31 12.45 -3.73 4.73
CA ILE A 31 13.49 -4.69 4.30
C ILE A 31 14.86 -4.22 4.78
N ALA A 32 15.21 -2.94 4.56
CA ALA A 32 16.51 -2.41 4.94
C ALA A 32 16.77 -2.50 6.46
N LYS A 33 15.76 -2.21 7.29
CA LYS A 33 15.89 -2.31 8.76
C LYS A 33 15.71 -3.72 9.30
N GLY A 34 14.98 -4.58 8.60
CA GLY A 34 14.81 -5.99 8.97
C GLY A 34 16.11 -6.79 9.01
N TYR A 35 17.13 -6.40 8.23
CA TYR A 35 18.47 -7.00 8.32
C TYR A 35 19.17 -6.79 9.66
N GLY A 36 18.87 -5.70 10.37
CA GLY A 36 19.49 -5.36 11.65
C GLY A 36 18.65 -5.72 12.87
N ASP A 37 17.32 -5.73 12.73
CA ASP A 37 16.39 -6.07 13.81
C ASP A 37 15.15 -6.79 13.25
N LYS A 38 14.94 -8.02 13.73
CA LYS A 38 13.76 -8.85 13.39
C LYS A 38 12.42 -8.19 13.74
N ASN A 39 12.40 -7.27 14.70
CA ASN A 39 11.20 -6.58 15.15
C ASN A 39 11.00 -5.21 14.45
N ALA A 40 11.92 -4.80 13.58
CA ALA A 40 11.85 -3.50 12.91
C ALA A 40 10.52 -3.29 12.16
N GLY A 41 9.98 -4.34 11.53
CA GLY A 41 8.71 -4.27 10.83
C GLY A 41 7.53 -3.94 11.74
N ALA A 42 7.48 -4.49 12.96
CA ALA A 42 6.42 -4.20 13.92
C ALA A 42 6.49 -2.74 14.39
N LEU A 43 7.69 -2.23 14.68
CA LEU A 43 7.89 -0.84 15.08
C LEU A 43 7.53 0.15 13.97
N ILE A 44 7.94 -0.14 12.73
CA ILE A 44 7.59 0.67 11.55
C ILE A 44 6.08 0.67 11.33
N ALA A 45 5.41 -0.50 11.41
CA ALA A 45 3.97 -0.60 11.24
C ALA A 45 3.21 0.20 12.30
N VAL A 46 3.63 0.12 13.57
CA VAL A 46 3.02 0.92 14.65
C VAL A 46 3.21 2.41 14.38
N GLY A 47 4.44 2.85 14.08
CA GLY A 47 4.73 4.26 13.81
C GLY A 47 3.95 4.82 12.61
N HIS A 48 3.81 4.02 11.55
CA HIS A 48 3.00 4.37 10.37
C HIS A 48 1.52 4.49 10.72
N ALA A 49 0.97 3.52 11.44
CA ALA A 49 -0.43 3.50 11.85
C ALA A 49 -0.84 4.69 12.73
N VAL A 50 0.09 5.23 13.55
CA VAL A 50 -0.18 6.42 14.38
C VAL A 50 -0.57 7.63 13.53
N ILE A 51 -0.05 7.77 12.31
CA ILE A 51 -0.38 8.88 11.41
C ILE A 51 -1.51 8.50 10.46
N GLU A 52 -1.47 7.27 9.94
CA GLU A 52 -2.39 6.83 8.91
C GLU A 52 -3.82 6.60 9.44
N ILE A 53 -3.97 6.06 10.66
CA ILE A 53 -5.29 5.83 11.26
C ILE A 53 -6.05 7.15 11.50
N PRO A 54 -5.46 8.20 12.12
CA PRO A 54 -6.12 9.50 12.24
C PRO A 54 -6.44 10.13 10.88
N LEU A 55 -5.55 10.01 9.90
CA LEU A 55 -5.78 10.55 8.57
C LEU A 55 -6.97 9.87 7.88
N ILE A 56 -7.04 8.53 7.94
CA ILE A 56 -8.18 7.76 7.44
C ILE A 56 -9.47 8.21 8.14
N ALA A 57 -9.44 8.35 9.46
CA ALA A 57 -10.60 8.82 10.23
C ALA A 57 -11.02 10.25 9.82
N ALA A 58 -10.07 11.15 9.60
CA ALA A 58 -10.34 12.51 9.18
C ALA A 58 -11.00 12.56 7.78
N ILE A 59 -10.43 11.85 6.81
CA ILE A 59 -10.99 11.72 5.46
C ILE A 59 -12.39 11.09 5.52
N TYR A 60 -12.56 10.05 6.35
CA TYR A 60 -13.86 9.39 6.54
C TYR A 60 -14.93 10.34 7.11
N LEU A 61 -14.54 11.26 7.99
CA LEU A 61 -15.43 12.28 8.57
C LEU A 61 -15.63 13.50 7.66
N GLY A 62 -15.04 13.50 6.46
CA GLY A 62 -15.24 14.53 5.45
C GLY A 62 -14.27 15.71 5.51
N LEU A 63 -13.08 15.54 6.09
CA LEU A 63 -11.94 16.43 5.83
C LEU A 63 -11.50 16.31 4.36
#